data_AF-A0A8S4SKK4-F1
#
_entry.id   AF-A0A8S4SKK4-F1
#
_cell.length_a   1.000
_cell.length_b   1.000
_cell.length_c   1.000
_cell.angle_alpha   90.00
_cell.angle_beta   90.00
_cell.angle_gamma   90.00
#
_symmetry.space_group_name_H-M   'P 1'
#
loop_
_entity.id
_entity.type
_entity.pdbx_description
1 polymer ?
#
loop_
_entity_poly.entity_id
_entity_poly.type
_entity_poly.pdbx_seq_one_letter_code
_entity_poly.pdbx_strand_id
1 'polypeptide(L)'
;MPRIFIIVRCAILEIIFLFLDVVAVEKGLTPLFLGKEYWRKPKVLRNADRVAVWKSKELHGRFYKALSGPDVDQIAYVSWLQFNDLFGETEGFVCAIMDEVIKTRNYRKHIMKDGTLDIFQACHRPGKSLRHIVSGCSHLANGEYLHRHNQVHQQLALRFGLIDFEMPYYRYDPASVLENSSALDLQGSNDYH
;
A
#
# COMPACT_ATOMS: atom_id res chain seq x y z
N MET A 1 31.03 -0.44 16.40
CA MET A 1 30.23 0.56 15.66
C MET A 1 29.04 1.04 16.52
N PRO A 2 29.18 2.05 17.42
CA PRO A 2 28.09 2.50 18.30
C PRO A 2 27.55 3.92 18.02
N ARG A 3 27.98 4.59 16.93
CA ARG A 3 27.66 6.02 16.71
C ARG A 3 26.20 6.29 16.29
N ILE A 4 25.56 5.38 15.57
CA ILE A 4 24.17 5.56 15.09
C ILE A 4 23.15 5.46 16.24
N PHE A 5 23.37 4.57 17.21
CA PHE A 5 22.46 4.42 18.36
C PHE A 5 22.41 5.66 19.26
N ILE A 6 23.51 6.39 19.39
CA ILE A 6 23.58 7.61 20.21
C ILE A 6 22.78 8.75 19.54
N ILE A 7 22.91 8.90 18.22
CA ILE A 7 22.21 9.96 17.46
C ILE A 7 20.69 9.76 17.49
N VAL A 8 20.21 8.51 17.32
CA VAL A 8 18.76 8.21 17.39
C VAL A 8 18.21 8.43 18.80
N ARG A 9 18.98 8.10 19.85
CA ARG A 9 18.57 8.41 21.23
C ARG A 9 18.53 9.92 21.49
N CYS A 10 19.46 10.69 20.92
CA CYS A 10 19.53 12.13 21.06
C CYS A 10 18.33 12.82 20.39
N ALA A 11 18.01 12.44 19.15
CA ALA A 11 16.86 13.00 18.43
C ALA A 11 15.51 12.69 19.12
N ILE A 12 15.35 11.49 19.67
CA ILE A 12 14.13 11.13 20.41
C ILE A 12 14.03 11.92 21.73
N LEU A 13 15.15 12.13 22.43
CA LEU A 13 15.18 12.96 23.63
C LEU A 13 14.89 14.43 23.33
N GLU A 14 15.40 14.98 22.23
CA GLU A 14 15.13 16.34 21.78
C GLU A 14 13.65 16.55 21.42
N ILE A 15 13.02 15.60 20.74
CA ILE A 15 11.59 15.66 20.41
C ILE A 15 10.73 15.61 21.68
N ILE A 16 11.12 14.81 22.68
CA ILE A 16 10.41 14.75 23.97
C ILE A 16 10.55 16.06 24.74
N PHE A 17 11.75 16.66 24.76
CA PHE A 17 11.97 17.96 25.39
C PHE A 17 11.18 19.06 24.70
N LEU A 18 11.20 19.11 23.37
CA LEU A 18 10.44 20.07 22.59
C LEU A 18 8.93 19.96 22.86
N PHE A 19 8.41 18.74 23.00
CA PHE A 19 7.02 18.51 23.37
C PHE A 19 6.69 19.05 24.77
N LEU A 20 7.54 18.81 25.76
CA LEU A 20 7.34 19.32 27.13
C LEU A 20 7.35 20.85 27.17
N ASP A 21 8.26 21.48 26.42
CA ASP A 21 8.33 22.95 26.33
C ASP A 21 7.11 23.53 25.63
N VAL A 22 6.63 22.90 24.55
CA VAL A 22 5.40 23.31 23.86
C VAL A 22 4.18 23.17 24.75
N VAL A 23 4.08 22.08 25.52
CA VAL A 23 3.02 21.87 26.52
C VAL A 23 3.09 22.92 27.63
N ALA A 24 4.27 23.26 28.12
CA ALA A 24 4.46 24.26 29.19
C ALA A 24 4.09 25.68 28.76
N VAL A 25 4.21 26.00 27.46
CA VAL A 25 3.89 27.32 26.90
C VAL A 25 2.44 27.39 26.38
N GLU A 26 1.70 26.28 26.34
CA GLU A 26 0.35 26.25 25.80
C GLU A 26 -0.66 27.00 26.70
N LYS A 27 -1.13 28.16 26.24
CA LYS A 27 -2.14 29.00 26.92
C LYS A 27 -3.58 28.74 26.44
N GLY A 28 -3.86 27.55 25.90
CA GLY A 28 -5.17 27.22 25.33
C GLY A 28 -5.51 27.96 24.02
N LEU A 29 -4.51 28.52 23.34
CA LEU A 29 -4.66 29.20 22.05
C LEU A 29 -4.78 28.23 20.87
N THR A 30 -4.33 26.99 21.04
CA THR A 30 -4.41 25.93 20.05
C THR A 30 -5.58 25.00 20.35
N PRO A 31 -6.33 24.52 19.33
CA PRO A 31 -7.45 23.58 19.52
C PRO A 31 -7.04 22.23 20.11
N LEU A 32 -5.73 21.98 20.22
CA LEU A 32 -5.12 20.71 20.59
C LEU A 32 -5.07 20.49 22.12
N PHE A 33 -5.27 21.52 22.95
CA PHE A 33 -5.35 21.46 24.42
C PHE A 33 -4.31 20.51 25.05
N LEU A 34 -3.05 20.65 24.63
CA LEU A 34 -1.92 19.78 24.98
C LEU A 34 -1.59 19.77 26.48
N GLY A 35 -1.88 20.85 27.21
CA GLY A 35 -1.64 21.00 28.65
C GLY A 35 -2.69 20.37 29.55
N LYS A 36 -3.75 19.78 29.00
CA LYS A 36 -4.78 19.10 29.80
C LYS A 36 -4.48 17.59 29.91
N GLU A 37 -4.69 17.01 31.09
CA GLU A 37 -4.37 15.62 31.49
C GLU A 37 -4.97 14.48 30.63
N TYR A 38 -5.69 14.80 29.55
CA TYR A 38 -6.28 13.80 28.66
C TYR A 38 -5.24 13.10 27.78
N TRP A 39 -3.99 13.59 27.77
CA TRP A 39 -2.90 12.98 27.02
C TRP A 39 -2.45 11.68 27.70
N ARG A 40 -3.18 10.59 27.43
CA ARG A 40 -2.74 9.25 27.80
C ARG A 40 -1.46 8.95 27.03
N LYS A 41 -0.35 8.77 27.74
CA LYS A 41 0.88 8.23 27.13
C LYS A 41 0.49 7.00 26.31
N PRO A 42 0.72 6.99 24.98
CA PRO A 42 0.36 5.85 24.17
C PRO A 42 1.14 4.65 24.69
N LYS A 43 0.43 3.55 25.00
CA LYS A 43 1.06 2.30 25.39
C LYS A 43 1.92 1.84 24.21
N VAL A 44 3.25 1.92 24.36
CA VAL A 44 4.17 1.44 23.34
C VAL A 44 4.09 -0.07 23.31
N LEU A 45 3.28 -0.58 22.38
CA LEU A 45 3.10 -1.99 22.12
C LEU A 45 4.35 -2.55 21.43
N ARG A 46 4.67 -3.83 21.69
CA ARG A 46 5.73 -4.52 20.95
C ARG A 46 5.33 -4.63 19.49
N ASN A 47 6.30 -4.79 18.58
CA ASN A 47 5.99 -4.88 17.15
C ASN A 47 4.98 -6.00 16.84
N ALA A 48 5.10 -7.16 17.49
CA ALA A 48 4.14 -8.26 17.34
C ALA A 48 2.70 -7.87 17.73
N ASP A 49 2.54 -7.16 18.85
CA ASP A 49 1.25 -6.69 19.34
C ASP A 49 0.64 -5.64 18.38
N ARG A 50 1.46 -4.71 17.88
CA ARG A 50 1.04 -3.70 16.90
C ARG A 50 0.55 -4.34 15.61
N VAL A 51 1.28 -5.36 15.15
CA VAL A 51 0.93 -6.14 13.96
C VAL A 51 -0.38 -6.88 14.19
N ALA A 52 -0.59 -7.53 15.33
CA ALA A 52 -1.86 -8.19 15.66
C ALA A 52 -3.05 -7.22 15.68
N VAL A 53 -2.88 -6.05 16.29
CA VAL A 53 -3.91 -4.99 16.31
C VAL A 53 -4.19 -4.43 14.93
N TRP A 54 -3.16 -4.23 14.10
CA TRP A 54 -3.35 -3.75 12.73
C TRP A 54 -4.11 -4.78 11.87
N LYS A 55 -3.73 -6.06 11.94
CA LYS A 55 -4.40 -7.16 11.22
C LYS A 55 -5.88 -7.32 11.59
N SER A 56 -6.23 -7.05 12.84
CA SER A 56 -7.60 -7.21 13.33
C SER A 56 -8.54 -6.09 12.89
N LYS A 57 -8.01 -4.93 12.45
CA LYS A 57 -8.82 -3.81 11.95
C LYS A 57 -9.54 -4.21 10.67
N GLU A 58 -10.82 -3.85 10.59
CA GLU A 58 -11.67 -4.23 9.45
C GLU A 58 -11.27 -3.56 8.13
N LEU A 59 -10.89 -2.28 8.19
CA LEU A 59 -10.45 -1.50 7.04
C LEU A 59 -8.96 -1.67 6.76
N HIS A 60 -8.12 -1.29 7.73
CA HIS A 60 -6.65 -1.30 7.60
C HIS A 60 -6.07 -2.73 7.50
N GLY A 61 -6.64 -3.70 8.24
CA GLY A 61 -6.22 -5.10 8.13
C GLY A 61 -6.63 -5.78 6.82
N ARG A 62 -7.44 -5.12 5.98
CA ARG A 62 -7.99 -5.72 4.75
C ARG A 62 -6.92 -5.96 3.69
N PHE A 63 -5.89 -5.10 3.61
CA PHE A 63 -4.74 -5.32 2.75
C PHE A 63 -3.94 -6.55 3.21
N TYR A 64 -3.65 -6.65 4.51
CA TYR A 64 -2.95 -7.81 5.07
C TYR A 64 -3.68 -9.13 4.80
N LYS A 65 -5.02 -9.14 4.97
CA LYS A 65 -5.86 -10.31 4.68
C LYS A 65 -5.81 -10.70 3.21
N ALA A 66 -5.81 -9.72 2.30
CA ALA A 66 -5.67 -9.98 0.87
C ALA A 66 -4.28 -10.55 0.52
N LEU A 67 -3.23 -10.01 1.14
CA LEU A 67 -1.87 -10.51 0.97
C LEU A 67 -1.70 -11.93 1.52
N SER A 68 -2.36 -12.26 2.62
CA SER A 68 -2.29 -13.59 3.27
C SER A 68 -3.26 -14.62 2.68
N GLY A 69 -3.85 -14.34 1.51
CA GLY A 69 -4.74 -15.27 0.84
C GLY A 69 -4.02 -16.54 0.38
N PRO A 70 -4.73 -17.68 0.26
CA PRO A 70 -4.12 -18.95 -0.18
C PRO A 70 -3.58 -18.87 -1.62
N ASP A 71 -4.13 -17.99 -2.45
CA ASP A 71 -3.81 -17.87 -3.88
C ASP A 71 -2.78 -16.76 -4.17
N VAL A 72 -2.15 -16.18 -3.14
CA VAL A 72 -1.25 -15.03 -3.29
C VAL A 72 0.16 -15.39 -2.87
N ASP A 73 1.10 -15.34 -3.82
CA ASP A 73 2.53 -15.32 -3.52
C ASP A 73 2.91 -13.97 -2.89
N GLN A 74 3.06 -13.97 -1.57
CA GLN A 74 3.39 -12.78 -0.80
C GLN A 74 4.71 -12.16 -1.23
N ILE A 75 5.72 -12.99 -1.55
CA ILE A 75 7.07 -12.52 -1.86
C ILE A 75 7.04 -11.83 -3.22
N ALA A 76 6.42 -12.46 -4.22
CA ALA A 76 6.24 -11.83 -5.53
C ALA A 76 5.43 -10.52 -5.42
N TYR A 77 4.36 -10.51 -4.62
CA TYR A 77 3.49 -9.34 -4.48
C TYR A 77 4.17 -8.14 -3.82
N VAL A 78 5.07 -8.34 -2.85
CA VAL A 78 5.79 -7.25 -2.15
C VAL A 78 7.18 -6.96 -2.73
N SER A 79 7.60 -7.69 -3.76
CA SER A 79 8.94 -7.57 -4.35
C SER A 79 9.26 -6.14 -4.82
N TRP A 80 8.25 -5.38 -5.25
CA TRP A 80 8.40 -3.97 -5.64
C TRP A 80 8.88 -3.05 -4.51
N LEU A 81 8.75 -3.44 -3.23
CA LEU A 81 9.34 -2.71 -2.08
C LEU A 81 10.84 -2.99 -1.89
N GLN A 82 11.37 -4.02 -2.57
CA GLN A 82 12.78 -4.39 -2.51
C GLN A 82 13.56 -3.84 -3.70
N PHE A 83 12.88 -3.56 -4.81
CA PHE A 83 13.47 -2.97 -6.00
C PHE A 83 13.52 -1.45 -5.87
N ASN A 84 14.69 -0.87 -6.13
CA ASN A 84 14.97 0.54 -5.86
C ASN A 84 14.44 1.51 -6.95
N ASP A 85 13.35 1.14 -7.62
CA ASP A 85 12.78 1.88 -8.74
C ASP A 85 11.81 2.99 -8.28
N LEU A 86 11.43 2.98 -7.00
CA LEU A 86 10.56 3.97 -6.39
C LEU A 86 11.27 4.67 -5.24
N PHE A 87 11.03 5.98 -5.12
CA PHE A 87 11.46 6.73 -3.95
C PHE A 87 10.68 6.25 -2.71
N GLY A 88 11.34 6.14 -1.55
CA GLY A 88 10.70 5.67 -0.32
C GLY A 88 9.48 6.49 0.09
N GLU A 89 9.44 7.78 -0.26
CA GLU A 89 8.25 8.63 -0.10
C GLU A 89 7.07 8.09 -0.93
N THR A 90 7.34 7.70 -2.18
CA THR A 90 6.32 7.16 -3.10
C THR A 90 5.83 5.80 -2.63
N GLU A 91 6.74 4.93 -2.19
CA GLU A 91 6.38 3.64 -1.59
C GLU A 91 5.49 3.81 -0.36
N GLY A 92 5.83 4.78 0.51
CA GLY A 92 5.03 5.16 1.66
C GLY A 92 3.62 5.61 1.29
N PHE A 93 3.48 6.41 0.22
CA PHE A 93 2.16 6.80 -0.29
C PHE A 93 1.37 5.60 -0.83
N VAL A 94 2.01 4.72 -1.60
CA VAL A 94 1.36 3.49 -2.11
C VAL A 94 0.91 2.60 -0.97
N CYS A 95 1.72 2.46 0.08
CA CYS A 95 1.35 1.70 1.28
C CYS A 95 0.17 2.35 2.04
N ALA A 96 0.16 3.67 2.22
CA ALA A 96 -0.94 4.39 2.85
C ALA A 96 -2.25 4.31 2.04
N ILE A 97 -2.12 4.28 0.71
CA ILE A 97 -3.20 4.01 -0.23
C ILE A 97 -3.73 2.58 0.01
N MET A 98 -2.87 1.56 -0.07
CA MET A 98 -3.29 0.16 0.12
C MET A 98 -3.94 -0.11 1.48
N ASP A 99 -3.49 0.58 2.53
CA ASP A 99 -4.07 0.53 3.88
C ASP A 99 -5.36 1.36 4.03
N GLU A 100 -5.88 1.92 2.93
CA GLU A 100 -7.12 2.72 2.84
C GLU A 100 -7.15 3.91 3.82
N VAL A 101 -5.98 4.49 4.15
CA VAL A 101 -5.84 5.62 5.10
C VAL A 101 -6.34 6.93 4.47
N ILE A 102 -6.33 7.03 3.14
CA ILE A 102 -6.71 8.25 2.43
C ILE A 102 -8.23 8.46 2.48
N LYS A 103 -8.63 9.66 2.91
CA LYS A 103 -10.04 10.09 2.98
C LYS A 103 -10.63 10.31 1.58
N THR A 104 -11.12 9.25 0.97
CA THR A 104 -11.85 9.28 -0.31
C THR A 104 -13.32 9.66 -0.15
N ARG A 105 -14.02 9.97 -1.26
CA ARG A 105 -15.49 10.15 -1.25
C ARG A 105 -16.22 8.86 -0.86
N ASN A 106 -15.69 7.71 -1.25
CA ASN A 106 -16.19 6.40 -0.82
C ASN A 106 -16.09 6.23 0.70
N TYR A 107 -14.93 6.57 1.29
CA TYR A 107 -14.74 6.60 2.74
C TYR A 107 -15.72 7.57 3.43
N ARG A 108 -15.90 8.77 2.88
CA ARG A 108 -16.85 9.76 3.40
C ARG A 108 -18.30 9.25 3.40
N LYS A 109 -18.74 8.63 2.30
CA LYS A 109 -20.10 8.10 2.18
C LYS A 109 -20.35 6.89 3.09
N HIS A 110 -19.46 5.88 3.04
CA HIS A 110 -19.74 4.58 3.68
C HIS A 110 -19.22 4.50 5.12
N ILE A 111 -18.12 5.18 5.43
CA ILE A 111 -17.51 5.18 6.78
C ILE A 111 -17.98 6.40 7.58
N MET A 112 -17.80 7.62 7.05
CA MET A 112 -18.19 8.84 7.79
C MET A 112 -19.70 9.13 7.73
N LYS A 113 -20.41 8.60 6.72
CA LYS A 113 -21.85 8.81 6.48
C LYS A 113 -22.25 10.29 6.42
N ASP A 114 -21.38 11.13 5.84
CA ASP A 114 -21.56 12.59 5.80
C ASP A 114 -22.47 13.10 4.65
N GLY A 115 -23.15 12.20 3.95
CA GLY A 115 -24.02 12.53 2.82
C GLY A 115 -23.30 12.79 1.49
N THR A 116 -21.98 12.63 1.43
CA THR A 116 -21.22 12.80 0.18
C THR A 116 -21.64 11.77 -0.88
N LEU A 117 -21.81 12.22 -2.13
CA LEU A 117 -22.00 11.31 -3.26
C LEU A 117 -20.71 10.56 -3.58
N ASP A 118 -20.80 9.23 -3.61
CA ASP A 118 -19.71 8.33 -3.96
C ASP A 118 -19.61 8.16 -5.47
N ILE A 119 -19.22 9.25 -6.14
CA ILE A 119 -18.94 9.31 -7.58
C ILE A 119 -17.53 9.86 -7.74
N PHE A 120 -16.67 9.08 -8.40
CA PHE A 120 -15.34 9.54 -8.75
C PHE A 120 -15.43 10.48 -9.95
N GLN A 121 -14.94 11.70 -9.81
CA GLN A 121 -15.15 12.76 -10.79
C GLN A 121 -14.46 12.49 -12.13
N ALA A 122 -13.34 11.76 -12.15
CA ALA A 122 -12.62 11.52 -13.41
C ALA A 122 -13.23 10.39 -14.25
N CYS A 123 -13.93 9.43 -13.66
CA CYS A 123 -14.49 8.29 -14.42
C CYS A 123 -16.02 8.16 -14.29
N HIS A 124 -16.66 9.06 -13.54
CA HIS A 124 -18.12 9.16 -13.33
C HIS A 124 -18.84 7.87 -12.91
N ARG A 125 -18.11 6.87 -12.39
CA ARG A 125 -18.72 5.62 -11.90
C ARG A 125 -18.93 5.66 -10.39
N PRO A 126 -20.07 5.15 -9.89
CA PRO A 126 -20.33 5.05 -8.47
C PRO A 126 -19.55 3.90 -7.82
N GLY A 127 -19.29 3.97 -6.51
CA GLY A 127 -18.82 2.81 -5.74
C GLY A 127 -17.32 2.48 -5.85
N LYS A 128 -16.49 3.42 -6.32
CA LYS A 128 -15.08 3.15 -6.55
C LYS A 128 -14.27 3.38 -5.27
N SER A 129 -13.97 2.27 -4.58
CA SER A 129 -13.01 2.24 -3.49
C SER A 129 -11.59 2.53 -4.02
N LEU A 130 -10.68 2.88 -3.12
CA LEU A 130 -9.29 3.16 -3.47
C LEU A 130 -8.64 1.98 -4.24
N ARG A 131 -9.10 0.76 -3.97
CA ARG A 131 -8.72 -0.46 -4.69
C ARG A 131 -8.97 -0.38 -6.18
N HIS A 132 -10.09 0.21 -6.60
CA HIS A 132 -10.35 0.38 -8.03
C HIS A 132 -9.31 1.27 -8.72
N ILE A 133 -8.78 2.27 -8.00
CA ILE A 133 -7.74 3.15 -8.52
C ILE A 133 -6.42 2.38 -8.62
N VAL A 134 -6.04 1.66 -7.55
CA VAL A 134 -4.81 0.86 -7.46
C VAL A 134 -4.81 -0.31 -8.44
N SER A 135 -5.96 -0.94 -8.66
CA SER A 135 -6.15 -2.06 -9.60
C SER A 135 -6.22 -1.61 -11.06
N GLY A 136 -5.75 -0.40 -11.39
CA GLY A 136 -5.78 0.13 -12.74
C GLY A 136 -7.16 0.59 -13.18
N CYS A 137 -7.68 1.68 -12.60
CA CYS A 137 -8.86 2.36 -13.12
C CYS A 137 -8.65 2.65 -14.60
N SER A 138 -9.44 2.08 -15.52
CA SER A 138 -9.22 2.23 -16.97
C SER A 138 -9.03 3.68 -17.43
N HIS A 139 -9.70 4.63 -16.78
CA HIS A 139 -9.55 6.05 -17.10
C HIS A 139 -8.20 6.67 -16.66
N LEU A 140 -7.56 6.11 -15.63
CA LEU A 140 -6.25 6.53 -15.12
C LEU A 140 -5.11 5.61 -15.60
N ALA A 141 -5.44 4.36 -15.93
CA ALA A 141 -4.52 3.30 -16.29
C ALA A 141 -4.08 3.36 -17.75
N ASN A 142 -4.86 4.00 -18.63
CA ASN A 142 -4.65 4.07 -20.09
C ASN A 142 -3.36 4.80 -20.57
N GLY A 143 -2.38 5.04 -19.71
CA GLY A 143 -1.09 5.63 -20.05
C GLY A 143 0.08 4.69 -19.76
N GLU A 144 1.10 5.22 -19.09
CA GLU A 144 2.33 4.51 -18.71
C GLU A 144 2.11 3.21 -17.92
N TYR A 145 1.03 3.14 -17.13
CA TYR A 145 0.68 1.93 -16.38
C TYR A 145 0.24 0.80 -17.32
N LEU A 146 -0.67 1.06 -18.27
CA LEU A 146 -1.11 0.06 -19.24
C LEU A 146 0.08 -0.44 -20.08
N HIS A 147 0.98 0.46 -20.46
CA HIS A 147 2.20 0.08 -21.17
C HIS A 147 3.07 -0.91 -20.38
N ARG A 148 3.39 -0.60 -19.12
CA ARG A 148 4.19 -1.50 -18.26
C ARG A 148 3.47 -2.80 -17.93
N HIS A 149 2.17 -2.73 -17.66
CA HIS A 149 1.34 -3.92 -17.39
C HIS A 149 1.36 -4.88 -18.58
N ASN A 150 1.17 -4.35 -19.79
CA ASN A 150 1.19 -5.11 -21.03
C ASN A 150 2.56 -5.72 -21.29
N GLN A 151 3.63 -4.96 -21.04
CA GLN A 151 5.00 -5.47 -21.15
C GLN A 151 5.24 -6.63 -20.18
N VAL A 152 4.84 -6.51 -18.91
CA VAL A 152 4.98 -7.59 -17.92
C VAL A 152 4.17 -8.82 -18.32
N HIS A 153 2.92 -8.65 -18.76
CA HIS A 153 2.09 -9.75 -19.26
C HIS A 153 2.77 -10.49 -20.41
N GLN A 154 3.34 -9.75 -21.36
CA GLN A 154 4.08 -10.31 -22.50
C GLN A 154 5.33 -11.09 -22.09
N GLN A 155 6.12 -10.54 -21.18
CA GLN A 155 7.34 -11.19 -20.69
C GLN A 155 7.02 -12.48 -19.93
N LEU A 156 5.95 -12.48 -19.12
CA LEU A 156 5.46 -13.69 -18.46
C LEU A 156 4.96 -14.72 -19.48
N ALA A 157 4.16 -14.29 -20.45
CA ALA A 157 3.63 -15.18 -21.48
C ALA A 157 4.73 -15.82 -22.33
N LEU A 158 5.78 -15.08 -22.69
CA LEU A 158 6.96 -15.62 -23.36
C LEU A 158 7.72 -16.61 -22.47
N ARG A 159 7.92 -16.28 -21.19
CA ARG A 159 8.62 -17.15 -20.23
C ARG A 159 7.93 -18.51 -20.04
N PHE A 160 6.60 -18.53 -20.09
CA PHE A 160 5.80 -19.76 -19.95
C PHE A 160 5.44 -20.40 -21.29
N GLY A 161 5.96 -19.91 -22.42
CA GLY A 161 5.68 -20.45 -23.75
C GLY A 161 4.21 -20.34 -24.16
N LEU A 162 3.49 -19.34 -23.64
CA LEU A 162 2.10 -19.04 -23.99
C LEU A 162 1.99 -18.19 -25.27
N ILE A 163 3.08 -17.51 -25.65
CA ILE A 163 3.22 -16.71 -26.87
C ILE A 163 4.59 -17.01 -27.47
N ASP A 164 4.67 -17.07 -28.80
CA ASP A 164 5.87 -17.51 -29.52
C ASP A 164 6.91 -16.39 -29.73
N PHE A 165 6.49 -15.13 -29.82
CA PHE A 165 7.39 -14.01 -30.15
C PHE A 165 6.99 -12.70 -29.48
N GLU A 166 7.98 -11.84 -29.25
CA GLU A 166 7.78 -10.51 -28.68
C GLU A 166 7.21 -9.55 -29.75
N MET A 167 6.04 -8.98 -29.49
CA MET A 167 5.49 -7.86 -30.25
C MET A 167 5.89 -6.50 -29.67
N PRO A 168 6.00 -5.46 -30.50
CA PRO A 168 6.14 -4.09 -30.02
C PRO A 168 4.94 -3.67 -29.16
N TYR A 169 5.19 -2.88 -28.12
CA TYR A 169 4.19 -2.50 -27.11
C TYR A 169 2.92 -1.86 -27.67
N TYR A 170 3.01 -1.15 -28.80
CA TYR A 170 1.89 -0.46 -29.44
C TYR A 170 1.01 -1.39 -30.30
N ARG A 171 1.43 -2.64 -30.52
CA ARG A 171 0.63 -3.68 -31.18
C ARG A 171 0.16 -4.76 -30.23
N TYR A 172 0.72 -4.80 -29.02
CA TYR A 172 0.46 -5.87 -28.07
C TYR A 172 -0.85 -5.65 -27.32
N ASP A 173 -1.81 -6.55 -27.56
CA ASP A 173 -3.09 -6.60 -26.89
C ASP A 173 -3.18 -7.90 -26.05
N PRO A 174 -3.14 -7.82 -24.71
CA PRO A 174 -3.11 -8.99 -23.86
C PRO A 174 -4.48 -9.68 -23.81
N ALA A 175 -4.52 -11.00 -24.04
CA ALA A 175 -5.70 -11.81 -23.79
C ALA A 175 -6.05 -11.82 -22.28
N SER A 176 -7.34 -11.91 -21.95
CA SER A 176 -7.80 -11.89 -20.55
C SER A 176 -7.34 -13.10 -19.74
N VAL A 177 -7.19 -14.25 -20.40
CA VAL A 177 -6.70 -15.50 -19.80
C VAL A 177 -5.86 -16.22 -20.87
N LEU A 178 -4.66 -16.64 -20.50
CA LEU A 178 -3.80 -17.52 -21.30
C LEU A 178 -3.57 -18.80 -20.49
N GLU A 179 -3.94 -19.94 -21.05
CA GLU A 179 -3.79 -21.25 -20.40
C GLU A 179 -2.94 -22.17 -21.27
N ASN A 180 -2.03 -22.92 -20.65
CA ASN A 180 -1.46 -24.11 -21.26
C ASN A 180 -1.73 -25.31 -20.34
N SER A 181 -1.71 -26.50 -20.92
CA SER A 181 -1.89 -27.77 -20.21
C SER A 181 -0.72 -28.16 -19.30
N SER A 182 0.36 -27.36 -19.25
CA SER A 182 1.59 -27.61 -18.51
C SER A 182 1.75 -26.75 -17.25
N ALA A 183 0.81 -25.86 -16.94
CA ALA A 183 0.89 -24.98 -15.77
C ALA A 183 0.61 -25.67 -14.42
N LEU A 184 0.34 -26.98 -14.40
CA LEU A 184 0.02 -27.74 -13.18
C LEU A 184 1.26 -28.24 -12.40
N ASP A 185 2.49 -28.06 -12.89
CA ASP A 185 3.68 -28.70 -12.29
C ASP A 185 4.61 -27.77 -11.48
N LEU A 186 4.21 -26.53 -11.16
CA LEU A 186 5.03 -25.63 -10.33
C LEU A 186 4.79 -25.77 -8.82
N GLN A 187 4.57 -27.00 -8.35
CA GLN A 187 4.82 -27.40 -6.95
C GLN A 187 5.96 -28.40 -6.90
N GLY A 188 7.20 -27.97 -7.13
CA GLY A 188 8.35 -28.83 -6.86
C GLY A 188 9.63 -28.53 -7.63
N SER A 189 10.26 -27.39 -7.40
CA SER A 189 11.71 -27.27 -7.63
C SER A 189 12.30 -26.18 -6.74
N ASN A 190 12.46 -26.53 -5.46
CA ASN A 190 13.52 -25.93 -4.64
C ASN A 190 14.84 -26.43 -5.20
N ASP A 191 15.54 -25.63 -5.99
CA ASP A 191 16.97 -25.81 -6.21
C ASP A 191 17.65 -24.43 -6.15
N TYR A 192 18.17 -24.14 -4.95
CA TYR A 192 19.20 -23.13 -4.74
C TYR A 192 20.54 -23.78 -5.08
N HIS A 193 21.23 -23.26 -6.09
CA HIS A 193 22.68 -23.38 -6.23
C HIS A 193 23.28 -22.00 -6.46
#